data_AF-A0A7C6UBT2-F1
#
_entry.id   AF-A0A7C6UBT2-F1
#
_cell.length_a   1.000
_cell.length_b   1.000
_cell.length_c   1.000
_cell.angle_alpha   90.00
_cell.angle_beta   90.00
_cell.angle_gamma   90.00
#
_symmetry.space_group_name_H-M   'P 1'
#
loop_
_entity.id
_entity.type
_entity.pdbx_description
1 polymer ?
#
loop_
_entity_poly.entity_id
_entity_poly.type
_entity_poly.pdbx_seq_one_letter_code
_entity_poly.pdbx_strand_id
1 'polypeptide(L)'
;MSLIRCQELAEKGLKKINWVSRHMPVLQTLEKTYADQQPFKGLKISICIHLEAKTAYLALVLKQCGATVTATGSNPLSTQDDIAAGLDASGVKVYAWHGATEAEYLQHLRCTLDPAPDLVIDDGGDLINLLHAEKADLLPRIMGGAEET
;
A
#
# COMPACT_ATOMS: atom_id res chain seq x y z
N MET A 1 5.84 -13.16 1.24
CA MET A 1 4.95 -13.47 0.11
C MET A 1 3.69 -12.63 0.29
N SER A 2 3.10 -12.16 -0.80
CA SER A 2 1.82 -11.42 -0.77
C SER A 2 0.64 -12.35 -0.48
N LEU A 3 -0.47 -11.80 -0.01
CA LEU A 3 -1.76 -12.49 0.15
C LEU A 3 -2.78 -11.77 -0.74
N ILE A 4 -2.99 -12.30 -1.94
CA ILE A 4 -3.92 -11.75 -2.93
C ILE A 4 -4.70 -12.89 -3.59
N ARG A 5 -5.90 -12.59 -4.08
CA ARG A 5 -6.67 -13.48 -4.95
C ARG A 5 -6.43 -13.10 -6.42
N CYS A 6 -6.69 -14.05 -7.33
CA CYS A 6 -6.72 -13.82 -8.77
C CYS A 6 -5.42 -13.20 -9.36
N GLN A 7 -4.25 -13.80 -9.09
CA GLN A 7 -2.95 -13.32 -9.61
C GLN A 7 -2.92 -13.21 -11.14
N GLU A 8 -3.70 -14.02 -11.83
CA GLU A 8 -3.90 -14.00 -13.28
C GLU A 8 -4.46 -12.66 -13.82
N LEU A 9 -5.01 -11.80 -12.95
CA LEU A 9 -5.54 -10.49 -13.33
C LEU A 9 -4.47 -9.39 -13.38
N ALA A 10 -3.20 -9.70 -13.11
CA ALA A 10 -2.12 -8.71 -13.02
C ALA A 10 -2.01 -7.80 -14.25
N GLU A 11 -2.10 -8.34 -15.47
CA GLU A 11 -2.01 -7.53 -16.70
C GLU A 11 -3.16 -6.50 -16.79
N LYS A 12 -4.36 -6.89 -16.38
CA LYS A 12 -5.53 -6.00 -16.35
C LYS A 12 -5.34 -4.89 -15.30
N GLY A 13 -4.82 -5.23 -14.13
CA GLY A 13 -4.45 -4.28 -13.09
C GLY A 13 -3.44 -3.25 -13.56
N LEU A 14 -2.34 -3.72 -14.16
CA LEU A 14 -1.28 -2.86 -14.71
C LEU A 14 -1.81 -1.89 -15.76
N LYS A 15 -2.73 -2.33 -16.64
CA LYS A 15 -3.38 -1.44 -17.62
C LYS A 15 -4.17 -0.32 -16.94
N LYS A 16 -4.94 -0.62 -15.90
CA LYS A 16 -5.70 0.39 -15.13
C LYS A 16 -4.79 1.36 -14.38
N ILE A 17 -3.74 0.86 -13.74
CA ILE A 17 -2.77 1.70 -13.00
C ILE A 17 -2.02 2.63 -13.98
N ASN A 18 -1.59 2.13 -15.14
CA ASN A 18 -0.98 2.96 -16.19
C ASN A 18 -1.95 3.98 -16.78
N TRP A 19 -3.24 3.63 -16.89
CA TRP A 19 -4.23 4.59 -17.33
C TRP A 19 -4.38 5.74 -16.32
N VAL A 20 -4.49 5.45 -15.03
CA VAL A 20 -4.69 6.51 -14.01
C VAL A 20 -3.43 7.37 -13.82
N SER A 21 -2.22 6.82 -13.98
CA SER A 21 -0.98 7.60 -13.85
C SER A 21 -0.87 8.75 -14.85
N ARG A 22 -1.55 8.65 -16.00
CA ARG A 22 -1.64 9.72 -17.01
C ARG A 22 -2.64 10.82 -16.64
N HIS A 23 -3.48 10.58 -15.62
CA HIS A 23 -4.56 11.48 -15.18
C HIS A 23 -4.35 12.00 -13.75
N MET A 24 -3.20 11.72 -13.13
CA MET A 24 -2.85 12.19 -11.78
C MET A 24 -1.61 13.10 -11.84
N PRO A 25 -1.74 14.35 -12.32
CA PRO A 25 -0.59 15.22 -12.63
C PRO A 25 0.25 15.58 -11.40
N VAL A 26 -0.36 15.65 -10.22
CA VAL A 26 0.36 15.94 -8.97
C VAL A 26 1.32 14.79 -8.62
N LEU A 27 0.84 13.55 -8.57
CA LEU A 27 1.69 12.38 -8.30
C LEU A 27 2.76 12.19 -9.39
N GLN A 28 2.40 12.40 -10.66
CA GLN A 28 3.37 12.34 -11.75
C GLN A 28 4.48 13.39 -11.60
N THR A 29 4.13 14.60 -11.14
CA THR A 29 5.12 15.65 -10.89
C THR A 29 6.02 15.26 -9.73
N LEU A 30 5.47 14.77 -8.63
CA LEU A 30 6.25 14.28 -7.47
C LEU A 30 7.19 13.13 -7.85
N GLU A 31 6.69 12.16 -8.63
CA GLU A 31 7.51 11.07 -9.17
C GLU A 31 8.69 11.61 -9.98
N LYS A 32 8.44 12.48 -10.97
CA LYS A 32 9.50 13.08 -11.81
C LYS A 32 10.50 13.89 -11.00
N THR A 33 10.04 14.63 -9.99
CA THR A 33 10.91 15.48 -9.17
C THR A 33 11.80 14.67 -8.23
N TYR A 34 11.27 13.60 -7.64
CA TYR A 34 11.93 12.91 -6.52
C TYR A 34 12.44 11.50 -6.84
N ALA A 35 12.09 10.91 -7.99
CA ALA A 35 12.60 9.60 -8.40
C ALA A 35 14.13 9.56 -8.39
N ASP A 36 14.83 10.55 -8.95
CA ASP A 36 16.30 10.53 -8.96
C ASP A 36 16.91 10.82 -7.58
N GLN A 37 16.20 11.57 -6.74
CA GLN A 37 16.66 11.94 -5.40
C GLN A 37 16.52 10.79 -4.39
N GLN A 38 15.62 9.83 -4.67
CA GLN A 38 15.35 8.67 -3.82
C GLN A 38 15.15 9.04 -2.33
N PRO A 39 14.25 9.98 -1.98
CA PRO A 39 14.13 10.49 -0.62
C PRO A 39 13.72 9.43 0.41
N PHE A 40 13.08 8.34 -0.04
CA PHE A 40 12.67 7.24 0.83
C PHE A 40 13.63 6.04 0.79
N LYS A 41 14.84 6.21 0.24
CA LYS A 41 15.81 5.13 0.12
C LYS A 41 16.10 4.50 1.49
N GLY A 42 15.84 3.19 1.58
CA GLY A 42 16.07 2.40 2.79
C GLY A 42 14.93 2.49 3.81
N LEU A 43 13.91 3.32 3.57
CA LEU A 43 12.72 3.39 4.41
C LEU A 43 11.66 2.39 3.95
N LYS A 44 10.92 1.86 4.91
CA LYS A 44 9.78 0.98 4.71
C LYS A 44 8.50 1.74 4.99
N ILE A 45 7.56 1.70 4.03
CA ILE A 45 6.27 2.36 4.14
C ILE A 45 5.18 1.31 4.10
N SER A 46 4.33 1.30 5.13
CA SER A 46 3.11 0.49 5.17
C SER A 46 1.91 1.37 4.82
N ILE A 47 1.05 0.88 3.93
CA ILE A 47 -0.12 1.62 3.44
C ILE A 47 -1.37 0.79 3.72
N CYS A 48 -2.35 1.37 4.39
CA CYS A 48 -3.71 0.88 4.52
C CYS A 48 -4.65 1.94 3.95
N ILE A 49 -5.27 1.64 2.82
CA ILE A 49 -6.13 2.59 2.08
C ILE A 49 -7.05 1.81 1.16
N HIS A 50 -8.14 2.40 0.68
CA HIS A 50 -8.95 1.76 -0.37
C HIS A 50 -8.07 1.36 -1.57
N LEU A 51 -7.91 0.05 -1.81
CA LEU A 51 -6.95 -0.45 -2.78
C LEU A 51 -7.54 -0.50 -4.20
N GLU A 52 -7.34 0.60 -4.92
CA GLU A 52 -7.84 0.86 -6.27
C GLU A 52 -6.75 1.50 -7.15
N ALA A 53 -7.03 1.75 -8.42
CA ALA A 53 -5.98 2.16 -9.37
C ALA A 53 -5.20 3.41 -8.91
N LYS A 54 -5.90 4.41 -8.37
CA LYS A 54 -5.30 5.70 -7.94
C LYS A 54 -4.37 5.54 -6.73
N THR A 55 -4.74 4.71 -5.76
CA THR A 55 -3.95 4.45 -4.56
C THR A 55 -2.82 3.45 -4.83
N ALA A 56 -3.02 2.52 -5.76
CA ALA A 56 -1.92 1.70 -6.28
C ALA A 56 -0.86 2.55 -7.00
N TYR A 57 -1.28 3.59 -7.76
CA TYR A 57 -0.30 4.51 -8.35
C TYR A 57 0.46 5.31 -7.28
N LEU A 58 -0.20 5.78 -6.21
CA LEU A 58 0.48 6.37 -5.06
C LEU A 58 1.56 5.44 -4.48
N ALA A 59 1.22 4.16 -4.25
CA ALA A 59 2.17 3.16 -3.77
C ALA A 59 3.37 2.98 -4.72
N LEU A 60 3.15 2.99 -6.03
CA LEU A 60 4.22 2.91 -7.02
C LEU A 60 5.11 4.16 -7.04
N VAL A 61 4.55 5.35 -6.87
CA VAL A 61 5.35 6.59 -6.79
C VAL A 61 6.25 6.57 -5.55
N LEU A 62 5.73 6.15 -4.39
CA LEU A 62 6.54 6.00 -3.17
C LEU A 62 7.68 5.00 -3.36
N LYS A 63 7.38 3.86 -3.99
CA LYS A 63 8.40 2.87 -4.36
C LYS A 63 9.43 3.45 -5.33
N GLN A 64 8.99 4.17 -6.36
CA GLN A 64 9.87 4.79 -7.35
C GLN A 64 10.76 5.87 -6.71
N CYS A 65 10.30 6.50 -5.63
CA CYS A 65 11.06 7.42 -4.79
C CYS A 65 11.94 6.71 -3.72
N GLY A 66 12.12 5.39 -3.81
CA GLY A 66 13.11 4.62 -3.05
C GLY A 66 12.57 3.82 -1.86
N ALA A 67 11.27 3.88 -1.57
CA ALA A 67 10.68 3.15 -0.45
C ALA A 67 10.54 1.65 -0.73
N THR A 68 10.67 0.83 0.32
CA THR A 68 10.10 -0.52 0.33
C THR A 68 8.64 -0.43 0.77
N VAL A 69 7.71 -0.61 -0.17
CA VAL A 69 6.27 -0.42 0.09
C VAL A 69 5.57 -1.76 0.34
N THR A 70 4.69 -1.76 1.34
CA THR A 70 3.74 -2.84 1.63
C THR A 70 2.34 -2.24 1.72
N ALA A 71 1.33 -2.88 1.13
CA ALA A 71 -0.01 -2.31 0.99
C ALA A 71 -1.12 -3.30 1.38
N THR A 72 -2.20 -2.75 1.95
CA THR A 72 -3.47 -3.44 2.22
C THR A 72 -4.66 -2.51 1.97
N GLY A 73 -5.88 -3.07 2.00
CA GLY A 73 -7.13 -2.33 1.89
C GLY A 73 -7.57 -1.79 3.26
N SER A 74 -8.15 -0.58 3.32
CA SER A 74 -8.81 -0.03 4.53
C SER A 74 -10.27 -0.48 4.69
N ASN A 75 -10.81 -1.22 3.72
CA ASN A 75 -12.16 -1.77 3.81
C ASN A 75 -12.23 -3.13 3.09
N PRO A 76 -12.90 -4.15 3.67
CA PRO A 76 -13.01 -5.47 3.06
C PRO A 76 -13.66 -5.48 1.66
N LEU A 77 -14.48 -4.47 1.32
CA LEU A 77 -15.20 -4.38 0.06
C LEU A 77 -14.57 -3.39 -0.94
N SER A 78 -13.60 -2.59 -0.54
CA SER A 78 -13.03 -1.54 -1.43
C SER A 78 -11.97 -2.07 -2.38
N THR A 79 -11.31 -3.18 -2.04
CA THR A 79 -10.21 -3.73 -2.84
C THR A 79 -10.70 -4.14 -4.23
N GLN A 80 -9.97 -3.74 -5.26
CA GLN A 80 -10.12 -4.28 -6.61
C GLN A 80 -9.06 -5.36 -6.85
N ASP A 81 -9.46 -6.62 -7.00
CA ASP A 81 -8.52 -7.75 -7.09
C ASP A 81 -7.55 -7.64 -8.28
N ASP A 82 -8.01 -7.08 -9.41
CA ASP A 82 -7.11 -6.84 -10.54
C ASP A 82 -6.04 -5.79 -10.20
N ILE A 83 -6.37 -4.75 -9.45
CA ILE A 83 -5.41 -3.78 -8.95
C ILE A 83 -4.43 -4.40 -7.96
N ALA A 84 -4.91 -5.21 -7.00
CA ALA A 84 -4.06 -5.91 -6.04
C ALA A 84 -3.03 -6.80 -6.76
N ALA A 85 -3.48 -7.57 -7.76
CA ALA A 85 -2.61 -8.38 -8.60
C ALA A 85 -1.62 -7.56 -9.44
N GLY A 86 -2.05 -6.44 -10.03
CA GLY A 86 -1.17 -5.56 -10.81
C GLY A 86 -0.11 -4.85 -9.97
N LEU A 87 -0.46 -4.49 -8.73
CA LEU A 87 0.46 -3.87 -7.79
C LEU A 87 1.48 -4.88 -7.26
N ASP A 88 1.06 -6.11 -6.97
CA ASP A 88 1.96 -7.22 -6.61
C ASP A 88 2.96 -7.56 -7.73
N ALA A 89 2.46 -7.67 -8.96
CA ALA A 89 3.31 -7.88 -10.14
C ALA A 89 4.30 -6.73 -10.38
N SER A 90 4.00 -5.52 -9.88
CA SER A 90 4.90 -4.37 -9.88
C SER A 90 5.92 -4.38 -8.74
N GLY A 91 5.95 -5.44 -7.93
CA GLY A 91 6.90 -5.68 -6.85
C GLY A 91 6.63 -4.88 -5.57
N VAL A 92 5.36 -4.59 -5.27
CA VAL A 92 4.91 -4.10 -3.97
C VAL A 92 4.24 -5.28 -3.26
N LYS A 93 4.54 -5.52 -1.97
CA LYS A 93 3.85 -6.60 -1.25
C LYS A 93 2.41 -6.18 -0.96
N VAL A 94 1.45 -7.03 -1.31
CA VAL A 94 0.02 -6.72 -1.14
C VAL A 94 -0.65 -7.78 -0.27
N TYR A 95 -1.46 -7.32 0.69
CA TYR A 95 -2.27 -8.16 1.57
C TYR A 95 -3.71 -7.69 1.49
N ALA A 96 -4.46 -8.10 0.48
CA ALA A 96 -5.84 -7.67 0.30
C ALA A 96 -6.56 -8.49 -0.78
N TRP A 97 -7.88 -8.63 -0.64
CA TRP A 97 -8.81 -9.00 -1.72
C TRP A 97 -10.20 -8.45 -1.45
N HIS A 98 -11.02 -8.40 -2.49
CA HIS A 98 -12.42 -8.03 -2.39
C HIS A 98 -13.22 -9.08 -1.59
N GLY A 99 -14.10 -8.60 -0.71
CA GLY A 99 -14.96 -9.47 0.09
C GLY A 99 -14.19 -10.27 1.14
N ALA A 100 -13.10 -9.70 1.68
CA ALA A 100 -12.39 -10.32 2.79
C ALA A 100 -13.32 -10.48 4.01
N THR A 101 -13.20 -11.60 4.72
CA THR A 101 -13.83 -11.73 6.05
C THR A 101 -13.12 -10.82 7.05
N GLU A 102 -13.76 -10.55 8.18
CA GLU A 102 -13.15 -9.76 9.26
C GLU A 102 -11.81 -10.37 9.73
N ALA A 103 -11.74 -11.70 9.86
CA ALA A 103 -10.52 -12.39 10.25
C ALA A 103 -9.39 -12.24 9.21
N GLU A 104 -9.73 -12.35 7.91
CA GLU A 104 -8.79 -12.12 6.82
C GLU A 104 -8.33 -10.65 6.79
N TYR A 105 -9.24 -9.69 6.98
CA TYR A 105 -8.93 -8.27 7.05
C TYR A 105 -7.94 -7.95 8.18
N LEU A 106 -8.18 -8.43 9.39
CA LEU A 106 -7.25 -8.26 10.51
C LEU A 106 -5.90 -8.95 10.25
N GLN A 107 -5.91 -10.12 9.59
CA GLN A 107 -4.67 -10.77 9.17
C GLN A 107 -3.89 -9.90 8.17
N HIS A 108 -4.57 -9.25 7.22
CA HIS A 108 -3.92 -8.36 6.27
C HIS A 108 -3.23 -7.17 6.93
N LEU A 109 -3.90 -6.53 7.91
CA LEU A 109 -3.32 -5.43 8.68
C LEU A 109 -2.05 -5.89 9.43
N ARG A 110 -2.10 -7.05 10.10
CA ARG A 110 -0.93 -7.63 10.78
C ARG A 110 0.23 -7.90 9.83
N CYS A 111 -0.05 -8.57 8.70
CA CYS A 111 0.96 -8.85 7.68
C CYS A 111 1.56 -7.57 7.07
N THR A 112 0.78 -6.50 7.00
CA THR A 112 1.24 -5.20 6.51
C THR A 112 2.26 -4.57 7.47
N LEU A 113 2.12 -4.76 8.79
CA LEU A 113 3.05 -4.26 9.81
C LEU A 113 4.27 -5.17 10.06
N ASP A 114 4.18 -6.47 9.77
CA ASP A 114 5.26 -7.45 10.01
C ASP A 114 6.64 -7.06 9.44
N PRO A 115 6.76 -6.35 8.30
CA PRO A 115 8.06 -5.85 7.82
C PRO A 115 8.74 -4.81 8.73
N ALA A 116 8.10 -4.37 9.82
CA ALA A 116 8.52 -3.30 10.72
C ALA A 116 8.73 -1.98 9.95
N PRO A 117 7.63 -1.29 9.57
CA PRO A 117 7.72 -0.05 8.82
C PRO A 117 8.44 1.06 9.59
N ASP A 118 8.98 2.02 8.86
CA ASP A 118 9.48 3.29 9.42
C ASP A 118 8.42 4.39 9.30
N LEU A 119 7.50 4.29 8.32
CA LEU A 119 6.38 5.21 8.10
C LEU A 119 5.07 4.45 7.84
N VAL A 120 3.95 5.04 8.23
CA VAL A 120 2.61 4.49 8.00
C VAL A 120 1.75 5.50 7.25
N ILE A 121 0.97 5.03 6.29
CA ILE A 121 -0.12 5.78 5.66
C ILE A 121 -1.39 4.99 5.92
N ASP A 122 -2.39 5.63 6.50
CA ASP A 122 -3.63 5.00 6.93
C ASP A 122 -4.84 5.80 6.43
N ASP A 123 -5.98 5.11 6.38
CA ASP A 123 -7.29 5.64 5.99
C ASP A 123 -8.32 4.99 6.91
N GLY A 124 -8.82 5.77 7.87
CA GLY A 124 -9.79 5.33 8.89
C GLY A 124 -9.14 4.81 10.18
N GLY A 125 -7.82 4.83 10.29
CA GLY A 125 -7.08 4.58 11.53
C GLY A 125 -6.94 3.11 11.97
N ASP A 126 -7.44 2.13 11.20
CA ASP A 126 -7.39 0.71 11.59
C ASP A 126 -5.97 0.16 11.69
N LEU A 127 -5.07 0.56 10.77
CA LEU A 127 -3.68 0.09 10.78
C LEU A 127 -2.90 0.71 11.94
N ILE A 128 -3.12 2.01 12.21
CA ILE A 128 -2.53 2.74 13.33
C ILE A 128 -3.06 2.18 14.66
N ASN A 129 -4.37 1.94 14.78
CA ASN A 129 -4.96 1.34 15.97
C ASN A 129 -4.36 -0.05 16.25
N LEU A 130 -4.24 -0.90 15.22
CA LEU A 130 -3.62 -2.22 15.38
C LEU A 130 -2.13 -2.13 15.72
N LEU A 131 -1.41 -1.16 15.13
CA LEU A 131 -0.01 -0.89 15.47
C LEU A 131 0.16 -0.59 16.96
N HIS A 132 -0.69 0.29 17.52
CA HIS A 132 -0.65 0.63 18.94
C HIS A 132 -1.13 -0.51 19.86
N ALA A 133 -2.14 -1.28 19.44
CA ALA A 133 -2.75 -2.32 20.26
C ALA A 133 -1.98 -3.64 20.27
N GLU A 134 -1.48 -4.08 19.11
CA GLU A 134 -0.92 -5.43 18.92
C GLU A 134 0.57 -5.44 18.56
N LYS A 135 1.11 -4.33 18.02
CA LYS A 135 2.50 -4.23 17.54
C LYS A 135 3.26 -3.09 18.20
N ALA A 136 2.98 -2.83 19.48
CA ALA A 136 3.55 -1.73 20.24
C ALA A 136 5.09 -1.77 20.31
N ASP A 137 5.69 -2.95 20.13
CA ASP A 137 7.14 -3.16 20.02
C ASP A 137 7.76 -2.45 18.80
N LEU A 138 6.98 -2.16 17.76
CA LEU A 138 7.43 -1.45 16.56
C LEU A 138 7.45 0.07 16.76
N LEU A 139 6.69 0.62 17.72
CA LEU A 139 6.51 2.07 17.91
C LEU A 139 7.82 2.87 18.02
N PRO A 140 8.88 2.41 18.71
CA PRO A 140 10.15 3.15 18.78
C PRO A 140 10.83 3.38 17.42
N ARG A 141 10.46 2.62 16.39
CA ARG A 141 10.99 2.75 15.02
C ARG A 141 10.17 3.72 14.16
N ILE A 142 8.90 3.92 14.49
CA ILE A 142 7.97 4.68 13.65
C ILE A 142 8.35 6.15 13.68
N MET A 143 8.73 6.68 12.51
CA MET A 143 9.10 8.08 12.33
C MET A 143 7.87 9.00 12.25
N GLY A 144 6.74 8.47 11.78
CA GLY A 144 5.49 9.21 11.66
C GLY A 144 4.42 8.45 10.88
N GLY A 145 3.21 9.00 10.92
CA GLY A 145 2.05 8.52 10.17
C GLY A 145 1.38 9.65 9.41
N ALA A 146 0.73 9.32 8.29
CA ALA A 146 -0.21 10.18 7.59
C ALA A 146 -1.58 9.49 7.59
N GLU A 147 -2.63 10.24 7.94
CA GLU A 147 -4.02 9.77 7.99
C GLU A 147 -4.83 10.52 6.92
N GLU A 148 -5.63 9.79 6.14
CA GLU A 148 -6.48 10.37 5.09
C GLU A 148 -7.80 10.93 5.65
N THR A 149 -8.42 10.27 6.63
CA THR A 149 -9.79 10.59 7.10
C THR A 149 -9.96 10.76 8.61
#